data_AF-A0A8T6YHI8-F1
#
_entry.id   AF-A0A8T6YHI8-F1
#
_cell.length_a   1.000
_cell.length_b   1.000
_cell.length_c   1.000
_cell.angle_alpha   90.00
_cell.angle_beta   90.00
_cell.angle_gamma   90.00
#
_symmetry.space_group_name_H-M   'P 1'
#
loop_
_entity.id
_entity.type
_entity.pdbx_description
1 polymer ?
#
loop_
_entity_poly.entity_id
_entity_poly.type
_entity_poly.pdbx_seq_one_letter_code
_entity_poly.pdbx_strand_id
1 'polypeptide(L)'
;MRKFYEGGALDCNIKLCNSRCCRNCAVLTGDEVLKLVEDVRKEYGFELDPKKYFRQAKGKYGVYFALKMIKGQCIFLNKEKRCRIYRCRPVLCELYPVIDVDAMDEHCPQVKNKKIPDEFLAILKKRYAAEIDEDIKKEQQLWFI
;
A
#
# COMPACT_ATOMS: atom_id res chain seq x y z
N MET A 1 0.69 -17.06 -18.90
CA MET A 1 2.04 -17.02 -18.30
C MET A 1 2.41 -15.57 -18.02
N ARG A 2 2.38 -15.12 -16.75
CA ARG A 2 2.89 -13.79 -16.37
C ARG A 2 4.41 -13.89 -16.24
N LYS A 3 5.14 -13.12 -17.06
CA LYS A 3 6.60 -13.02 -16.99
C LYS A 3 6.98 -12.39 -15.65
N PHE A 4 7.61 -13.17 -14.78
CA PHE A 4 8.36 -12.63 -13.64
C PHE A 4 9.61 -11.98 -14.23
N TYR A 5 9.76 -10.67 -14.08
CA TYR A 5 11.03 -10.00 -14.37
C TYR A 5 12.05 -10.46 -13.31
N GLU A 6 12.98 -11.33 -13.73
CA GLU A 6 14.21 -11.64 -13.02
C GLU A 6 15.22 -10.53 -13.34
N GLY A 7 15.22 -9.48 -12.53
CA GLY A 7 16.16 -8.37 -12.67
C GLY A 7 16.13 -7.49 -11.42
N GLY A 8 17.10 -7.69 -10.53
CA GLY A 8 17.36 -6.82 -9.37
C GLY A 8 16.21 -6.79 -8.35
N ALA A 9 15.85 -7.94 -7.78
CA ALA A 9 14.97 -7.95 -6.62
C ALA A 9 15.61 -7.13 -5.51
N LEU A 10 15.05 -5.95 -5.25
CA LEU A 10 15.25 -5.19 -4.02
C LEU A 10 15.21 -6.19 -2.86
N ASP A 11 16.32 -6.37 -2.15
CA ASP A 11 16.45 -7.23 -0.95
C ASP A 11 15.68 -6.61 0.25
N CYS A 12 14.56 -5.97 -0.05
CA CYS A 12 13.47 -5.96 0.88
C CYS A 12 12.97 -7.40 0.92
N ASN A 13 13.29 -8.14 1.98
CA ASN A 13 12.50 -9.31 2.33
C ASN A 13 11.08 -8.80 2.58
N ILE A 14 10.27 -8.63 1.52
CA ILE A 14 9.02 -7.88 1.59
C ILE A 14 7.98 -8.65 2.44
N LYS A 15 8.28 -9.90 2.82
CA LYS A 15 7.54 -10.62 3.84
C LYS A 15 7.77 -10.06 5.24
N LEU A 16 8.86 -9.34 5.52
CA LEU A 16 9.19 -8.69 6.79
C LEU A 16 9.15 -7.16 6.64
N CYS A 17 8.51 -6.46 7.57
CA CYS A 17 8.32 -5.00 7.58
C CYS A 17 9.60 -4.20 7.88
N ASN A 18 10.75 -4.60 7.34
CA ASN A 18 12.02 -3.89 7.49
C ASN A 18 12.01 -2.54 6.77
N SER A 19 11.26 -2.44 5.66
CA SER A 19 11.10 -1.20 4.90
C SER A 19 10.03 -0.27 5.47
N ARG A 20 9.36 -0.63 6.58
CA ARG A 20 8.32 0.18 7.23
C ARG A 20 7.06 0.46 6.38
N CYS A 21 6.82 -0.26 5.30
CA CYS A 21 5.62 -0.11 4.47
C CYS A 21 4.30 -0.21 5.25
N CYS A 22 4.22 -1.06 6.28
CA CYS A 22 3.06 -1.18 7.17
C CYS A 22 2.94 -0.03 8.19
N ARG A 23 3.71 1.05 8.05
CA ARG A 23 3.47 2.33 8.72
C ARG A 23 2.81 3.35 7.81
N ASN A 24 2.74 3.06 6.50
CA ASN A 24 1.98 3.88 5.56
C ASN A 24 0.49 3.56 5.69
N CYS A 25 -0.32 4.61 5.79
CA CYS A 25 -1.77 4.51 5.91
C CYS A 25 -2.39 4.48 4.51
N ALA A 26 -2.42 3.29 3.88
CA ALA A 26 -2.95 3.18 2.53
C ALA A 26 -4.44 3.55 2.48
N VAL A 27 -4.79 4.37 1.48
CA VAL A 27 -6.15 4.85 1.21
C VAL A 27 -6.66 4.17 -0.07
N LEU A 28 -7.93 3.79 -0.05
CA LEU A 28 -8.60 3.05 -1.12
C LEU A 28 -9.95 3.72 -1.43
N THR A 29 -10.40 3.57 -2.67
CA THR A 29 -11.80 3.82 -3.05
C THR A 29 -12.72 2.70 -2.53
N GLY A 30 -14.03 2.90 -2.62
CA GLY A 30 -15.01 1.86 -2.25
C GLY A 30 -14.85 0.57 -3.07
N ASP A 31 -14.64 0.70 -4.38
CA ASP A 31 -14.47 -0.44 -5.29
C ASP A 31 -13.17 -1.21 -4.99
N GLU A 32 -12.09 -0.50 -4.69
CA GLU A 32 -10.84 -1.11 -4.27
C GLU A 32 -10.97 -1.88 -2.94
N VAL A 33 -11.78 -1.38 -1.99
CA VAL A 33 -12.11 -2.13 -0.77
C VAL A 33 -12.86 -3.42 -1.09
N LEU A 34 -13.90 -3.37 -1.92
CA LEU A 34 -14.69 -4.55 -2.30
C LEU A 34 -13.81 -5.61 -2.97
N LYS A 35 -12.96 -5.18 -3.91
CA LYS A 35 -12.00 -6.06 -4.57
C LYS A 35 -11.00 -6.65 -3.58
N LEU A 36 -10.44 -5.85 -2.68
CA LEU A 36 -9.50 -6.32 -1.66
C LEU A 36 -10.12 -7.39 -0.74
N VAL A 37 -11.37 -7.17 -0.31
CA VAL A 37 -12.13 -8.13 0.51
C VAL A 37 -12.28 -9.45 -0.25
N GLU A 38 -12.67 -9.39 -1.52
CA GLU A 38 -12.84 -10.57 -2.35
C GLU A 38 -11.51 -11.31 -2.59
N ASP A 39 -10.46 -10.59 -2.95
CA ASP A 39 -9.13 -11.15 -3.23
C ASP A 39 -8.55 -11.82 -1.98
N VAL A 40 -8.67 -11.18 -0.81
CA VAL A 40 -8.19 -11.77 0.46
C VAL A 40 -8.99 -13.01 0.85
N ARG A 41 -10.30 -13.01 0.60
CA ARG A 41 -11.15 -14.20 0.81
C ARG A 41 -10.70 -15.35 -0.09
N LYS A 42 -10.43 -15.09 -1.37
CA LYS A 42 -10.01 -16.12 -2.34
C LYS A 42 -8.60 -16.65 -2.06
N GLU A 43 -7.64 -15.77 -1.78
CA GLU A 43 -6.22 -16.15 -1.62
C GLU A 43 -5.94 -16.78 -0.24
N TYR A 44 -6.60 -16.32 0.83
CA TYR A 44 -6.29 -16.73 2.20
C TYR A 44 -7.43 -17.43 2.93
N GLY A 45 -8.63 -17.53 2.34
CA GLY A 45 -9.82 -18.04 3.03
C GLY A 45 -10.27 -17.14 4.18
N PHE A 46 -9.84 -15.88 4.20
CA PHE A 46 -10.06 -14.95 5.30
C PHE A 46 -11.10 -13.89 4.93
N GLU A 47 -12.12 -13.69 5.77
CA GLU A 47 -13.14 -12.68 5.56
C GLU A 47 -12.80 -11.35 6.23
N LEU A 48 -12.76 -10.30 5.42
CA LEU A 48 -12.52 -8.93 5.86
C LEU A 48 -13.84 -8.22 6.12
N ASP A 49 -14.21 -8.07 7.40
CA ASP A 49 -15.26 -7.12 7.80
C ASP A 49 -14.77 -5.67 7.56
N PRO A 50 -15.39 -4.91 6.63
CA PRO A 50 -14.94 -3.56 6.32
C PRO A 50 -14.90 -2.64 7.55
N LYS A 51 -15.86 -2.78 8.48
CA LYS A 51 -15.92 -1.96 9.71
C LYS A 51 -14.75 -2.24 10.64
N LYS A 52 -14.17 -3.44 10.59
CA LYS A 52 -13.03 -3.83 11.42
C LYS A 52 -11.70 -3.42 10.79
N TYR A 53 -11.58 -3.51 9.46
CA TYR A 53 -10.30 -3.37 8.76
C TYR A 53 -10.05 -1.99 8.15
N PHE A 54 -11.09 -1.20 7.92
CA PHE A 54 -10.99 0.11 7.28
C PHE A 54 -11.58 1.20 8.17
N ARG A 55 -11.09 2.42 7.99
CA ARG A 55 -11.64 3.64 8.56
C ARG A 55 -12.09 4.53 7.41
N GLN A 56 -13.33 5.03 7.48
CA GLN A 56 -13.80 5.96 6.47
C GLN A 56 -13.10 7.30 6.61
N ALA A 57 -12.80 7.91 5.48
CA ALA A 57 -12.21 9.23 5.38
C ALA A 57 -12.97 10.02 4.34
N LYS A 58 -13.35 11.25 4.68
CA LYS A 58 -13.95 12.20 3.74
C LYS A 58 -12.84 13.06 3.14
N GLY A 59 -12.76 13.06 1.82
CA GLY A 59 -11.94 13.98 1.04
C GLY A 59 -12.79 15.04 0.35
N LYS A 60 -12.13 15.88 -0.44
CA LYS A 60 -12.79 16.89 -1.28
C LYS A 60 -13.56 16.24 -2.44
N TYR A 61 -13.06 15.14 -2.98
CA TYR A 61 -13.56 14.49 -4.19
C TYR A 61 -14.39 13.23 -3.88
N GLY A 62 -14.43 12.77 -2.62
CA GLY A 62 -15.26 11.61 -2.28
C GLY A 62 -15.11 11.09 -0.85
N VAL A 63 -15.64 9.89 -0.64
CA VAL A 63 -15.43 9.10 0.57
C VAL A 63 -14.48 7.96 0.22
N TYR A 64 -13.44 7.83 1.04
CA TYR A 64 -12.38 6.87 0.90
C TYR A 64 -12.26 6.01 2.15
N PHE A 65 -11.44 4.97 2.05
CA PHE A 65 -11.26 3.99 3.10
C PHE A 65 -9.77 3.80 3.36
N ALA A 66 -9.32 4.25 4.53
CA ALA A 66 -7.96 4.00 4.97
C ALA A 66 -7.87 2.64 5.66
N LEU A 67 -6.79 1.90 5.41
CA LEU A 67 -6.46 0.74 6.24
C LEU A 67 -6.31 1.17 7.70
N LYS A 68 -6.93 0.43 8.63
CA LYS A 68 -6.79 0.78 10.05
C LYS A 68 -5.37 0.63 10.53
N MET A 69 -4.94 1.63 11.30
CA MET A 69 -3.66 1.67 11.99
C MET A 69 -3.88 1.48 13.49
N ILE A 70 -3.20 0.50 14.09
CA ILE A 70 -3.22 0.20 15.52
C ILE A 70 -1.84 0.52 16.07
N LYS A 71 -1.74 1.53 16.95
CA LYS A 71 -0.47 2.01 17.54
C LYS A 71 0.59 2.31 16.45
N GLY A 72 0.17 2.98 15.38
CA GLY A 72 1.04 3.37 14.27
C GLY A 72 1.47 2.23 13.33
N GLN A 73 0.82 1.06 13.40
CA GLN A 73 1.07 -0.09 12.52
C GLN A 73 -0.21 -0.53 11.83
N CYS A 74 -0.12 -0.91 10.56
CA CYS A 74 -1.24 -1.46 9.80
C CYS A 74 -1.81 -2.69 10.51
N ILE A 75 -3.15 -2.78 10.55
CA ILE A 75 -3.88 -3.91 11.14
C ILE A 75 -3.47 -5.28 10.56
N PHE A 76 -2.92 -5.32 9.35
CA PHE A 76 -2.46 -6.55 8.72
C PHE A 76 -1.04 -6.97 9.12
N LEU A 77 -0.30 -6.15 9.87
CA LEU A 77 1.02 -6.51 10.37
C LEU A 77 0.91 -7.50 11.55
N ASN A 78 1.47 -8.69 11.42
CA ASN A 78 1.50 -9.68 12.50
C ASN A 78 2.66 -9.43 13.49
N LYS A 79 2.72 -10.24 14.56
CA LYS A 79 3.76 -10.15 15.61
C LYS A 79 5.17 -10.41 15.08
N GLU A 80 5.31 -11.24 14.06
CA GLU A 80 6.57 -11.54 13.35
C GLU A 80 6.95 -10.47 12.32
N LYS A 81 6.25 -9.33 12.30
CA LYS A 81 6.45 -8.24 11.35
C LYS A 81 6.18 -8.62 9.90
N ARG A 82 5.25 -9.56 9.66
CA ARG A 82 4.80 -9.94 8.32
C ARG A 82 3.41 -9.41 8.00
N CYS A 83 3.22 -8.97 6.75
CA CYS A 83 1.90 -8.58 6.25
C CYS A 83 1.06 -9.84 6.01
N ARG A 84 -0.12 -9.91 6.65
CA ARG A 84 -1.03 -11.07 6.53
C ARG A 84 -1.76 -11.16 5.20
N ILE A 85 -1.78 -10.09 4.41
CA ILE A 85 -2.42 -10.02 3.09
C ILE A 85 -1.41 -9.73 1.98
N TYR A 86 -0.16 -10.16 2.15
CA TYR A 86 0.97 -9.70 1.36
C TYR A 86 0.79 -9.78 -0.17
N ARG A 87 0.16 -10.84 -0.67
CA ARG A 87 -0.13 -11.07 -2.11
C ARG A 87 -1.35 -10.32 -2.64
N CYS A 88 -2.19 -9.79 -1.77
CA CYS A 88 -3.40 -9.03 -2.12
C CYS A 88 -3.28 -7.59 -1.61
N ARG A 89 -2.07 -7.04 -1.51
CA ARG A 89 -1.91 -5.71 -0.92
C ARG A 89 -2.58 -4.65 -1.82
N PRO A 90 -3.12 -3.57 -1.24
CA PRO A 90 -3.55 -2.43 -2.05
C PRO A 90 -2.41 -1.94 -2.94
N VAL A 91 -2.75 -1.38 -4.11
CA VAL A 91 -1.77 -0.87 -5.08
C VAL A 91 -0.78 0.09 -4.39
N LEU A 92 -1.27 1.04 -3.59
CA LEU A 92 -0.41 1.97 -2.85
C LEU A 92 0.61 1.27 -1.92
N CYS A 93 0.27 0.11 -1.34
CA CYS A 93 1.21 -0.70 -0.55
C CYS A 93 2.22 -1.48 -1.41
N GLU A 94 1.86 -1.85 -2.64
CA GLU A 94 2.78 -2.48 -3.60
C GLU A 94 3.82 -1.50 -4.13
N LEU A 95 3.42 -0.24 -4.30
CA LEU A 95 4.24 0.83 -4.86
C LEU A 95 5.19 1.48 -3.85
N TYR A 96 5.04 1.16 -2.56
CA TYR A 96 5.93 1.66 -1.51
C TYR A 96 7.41 1.35 -1.87
N PRO A 97 8.32 2.35 -1.81
CA PRO A 97 8.20 3.62 -1.07
C PRO A 97 7.69 4.82 -1.86
N VAL A 98 7.20 4.65 -3.09
CA VAL A 98 6.57 5.75 -3.84
C VAL A 98 5.23 6.09 -3.20
N ILE A 99 5.07 7.35 -2.79
CA ILE A 99 3.85 7.87 -2.14
C ILE A 99 3.16 8.95 -2.97
N ASP A 100 3.84 9.45 -4.01
CA ASP A 100 3.30 10.34 -5.04
C ASP A 100 4.10 10.18 -6.34
N VAL A 101 3.62 10.73 -7.46
CA VAL A 101 4.34 10.77 -8.75
C VAL A 101 5.74 11.35 -8.59
N ASP A 102 5.88 12.37 -7.74
CA ASP A 102 7.14 13.06 -7.51
C ASP A 102 7.76 12.77 -6.13
N ALA A 103 7.05 12.07 -5.24
CA ALA A 103 7.47 11.88 -3.85
C ALA A 103 7.67 10.41 -3.44
N MET A 104 8.61 10.22 -2.51
CA MET A 104 8.89 8.95 -1.86
C MET A 104 8.88 9.13 -0.35
N ASP A 105 8.58 8.07 0.39
CA ASP A 105 8.71 8.07 1.85
C ASP A 105 10.21 8.10 2.24
N GLU A 106 10.69 9.28 2.63
CA GLU A 106 12.06 9.52 3.08
C GLU A 106 12.41 8.73 4.36
N HIS A 107 11.41 8.29 5.12
CA HIS A 107 11.61 7.45 6.30
C HIS A 107 11.76 5.96 5.97
N CYS A 108 11.58 5.57 4.70
CA CYS A 108 11.90 4.25 4.21
C CYS A 108 13.42 3.99 4.36
N PRO A 109 13.84 2.95 5.10
CA PRO A 109 15.26 2.63 5.24
C PRO A 109 15.98 2.34 3.91
N GLN A 110 15.27 1.86 2.90
CA GLN A 110 15.84 1.61 1.57
C GLN A 110 16.09 2.92 0.81
N VAL A 111 15.16 3.89 0.92
CA VAL A 111 15.33 5.24 0.35
C VAL A 111 16.45 5.98 1.06
N LYS A 112 16.42 6.03 2.40
CA LYS A 112 17.43 6.72 3.21
C LYS A 112 18.85 6.23 2.93
N ASN A 113 19.02 4.92 2.73
CA ASN A 113 20.32 4.30 2.47
C ASN A 113 20.65 4.20 0.98
N LYS A 114 19.86 4.82 0.09
CA LYS A 114 20.02 4.80 -1.38
C LYS A 114 20.22 3.39 -1.95
N LYS A 115 19.45 2.43 -1.42
CA LYS A 115 19.52 1.01 -1.81
C LYS A 115 18.59 0.66 -2.97
N ILE A 116 17.81 1.62 -3.46
CA ILE A 116 16.88 1.43 -4.57
C ILE A 116 17.50 2.04 -5.83
N PRO A 117 17.67 1.26 -6.91
CA PRO A 117 18.11 1.81 -8.20
C PRO A 117 17.10 2.83 -8.77
N ASP A 118 17.60 3.89 -9.39
CA ASP A 118 16.76 4.96 -9.96
C ASP A 118 15.81 4.44 -11.05
N GLU A 119 16.25 3.49 -11.87
CA GLU A 119 15.40 2.84 -12.88
C GLU A 119 14.19 2.15 -12.23
N PHE A 120 14.41 1.48 -11.11
CA PHE A 120 13.32 0.82 -10.39
C PHE A 120 12.34 1.83 -9.79
N LEU A 121 12.83 2.95 -9.26
CA LEU A 121 11.98 4.04 -8.80
C LEU A 121 11.16 4.64 -9.93
N ALA A 122 11.74 4.83 -11.12
CA ALA A 122 11.02 5.31 -12.29
C ALA A 122 9.88 4.38 -12.69
N ILE A 123 10.07 3.06 -12.62
CA ILE A 123 9.01 2.06 -12.85
C ILE A 123 7.88 2.22 -11.82
N LEU A 124 8.22 2.32 -10.53
CA LEU A 124 7.20 2.48 -9.48
C LEU A 124 6.43 3.80 -9.61
N LYS A 125 7.10 4.91 -9.93
CA LYS A 125 6.46 6.21 -10.19
C LYS A 125 5.51 6.16 -11.38
N LYS A 126 5.92 5.50 -12.47
CA LYS A 126 5.06 5.28 -13.63
C LYS A 126 3.82 4.46 -13.28
N ARG A 127 3.98 3.40 -12.49
CA ARG A 127 2.85 2.61 -11.98
C ARG A 127 1.95 3.45 -11.08
N TYR A 128 2.49 4.28 -10.20
CA TYR A 128 1.72 5.18 -9.34
C TYR A 128 0.83 6.09 -10.18
N ALA A 129 1.41 6.77 -11.18
CA ALA A 129 0.67 7.65 -12.07
C ALA A 129 -0.48 6.95 -12.80
N ALA A 130 -0.29 5.67 -13.17
CA ALA A 130 -1.26 4.91 -13.96
C ALA A 130 -2.31 4.13 -13.15
N GLU A 131 -1.96 3.64 -11.96
CA GLU A 131 -2.77 2.67 -11.20
C GLU A 131 -3.48 3.28 -9.99
N ILE A 132 -2.97 4.39 -9.43
CA ILE A 132 -3.66 5.08 -8.32
C ILE A 132 -4.79 5.94 -8.88
N ASP A 133 -5.95 5.85 -8.24
CA ASP A 133 -7.15 6.62 -8.55
C ASP A 133 -6.85 8.13 -8.65
N GLU A 134 -7.41 8.78 -9.68
CA GLU A 134 -7.17 10.19 -9.97
C GLU A 134 -7.62 11.11 -8.85
N ASP A 135 -8.71 10.77 -8.17
CA ASP A 135 -9.23 11.62 -7.11
C ASP A 135 -8.42 11.44 -5.84
N ILE A 136 -7.99 10.20 -5.51
CA ILE A 136 -7.01 9.97 -4.44
C ILE A 136 -5.73 10.79 -4.65
N LYS A 137 -5.21 10.85 -5.89
CA LYS A 137 -4.00 11.67 -6.20
C LYS A 137 -4.21 13.17 -5.99
N LYS A 138 -5.43 13.67 -6.19
CA LYS A 138 -5.77 15.10 -6.00
C LYS A 138 -6.08 15.45 -4.55
N GLU A 139 -6.31 14.47 -3.68
CA GLU A 139 -6.62 14.73 -2.28
C GLU A 139 -5.40 15.30 -1.56
N GLN A 140 -5.54 16.54 -1.08
CA GLN A 140 -4.52 17.16 -0.22
C GLN A 140 -4.71 16.79 1.25
N GLN A 141 -5.95 16.49 1.65
CA GLN A 141 -6.33 16.21 3.02
C GLN A 141 -7.50 15.24 3.08
N LEU A 142 -7.42 14.30 4.03
CA LEU A 142 -8.47 13.32 4.30
C LEU A 142 -8.87 13.40 5.77
N TRP A 143 -10.17 13.55 6.01
CA TRP A 143 -10.74 13.71 7.35
C TRP A 143 -11.43 12.43 7.77
N PHE A 144 -10.91 11.75 8.79
CA PHE A 144 -11.55 10.53 9.28
C PHE A 144 -12.89 10.82 9.91
N ILE A 145 -13.90 10.04 9.50
CA ILE A 145 -15.30 10.15 9.96
C ILE A 145 -15.77 8.87 10.62
#